data_AF-A0A536XVU8-F1
#
_entry.id   AF-A0A536XVU8-F1
#
_cell.length_a   1.000
_cell.length_b   1.000
_cell.length_c   1.000
_cell.angle_alpha   90.00
_cell.angle_beta   90.00
_cell.angle_gamma   90.00
#
_symmetry.space_group_name_H-M   'P 1'
#
loop_
_entity.id
_entity.type
_entity.pdbx_description
1 polymer ?
#
loop_
_entity_poly.entity_id
_entity_poly.type
_entity_poly.pdbx_seq_one_letter_code
_entity_poly.pdbx_strand_id
1 'polypeptide(L)' 'MKFCANCGAGVVQRVPPGDTLARWVCEHCGEIHYQNPKLVIGTVPEHEGKVLLCRRA' A
#
# COMPACT_ATOMS: atom_id res chain seq x y z
N MET A 1 7.65 3.68 -4.30
CA MET A 1 7.35 3.47 -5.73
C MET A 1 8.50 4.09 -6.52
N LYS A 2 8.98 3.47 -7.62
CA LYS A 2 10.08 4.04 -8.42
C LYS A 2 9.61 4.73 -9.70
N PHE A 3 8.49 4.29 -10.27
CA PHE A 3 7.92 4.79 -11.52
C PHE A 3 6.43 5.02 -11.39
N CYS A 4 5.90 5.98 -12.15
CA CYS A 4 4.50 6.34 -12.21
C CYS A 4 3.70 5.22 -12.88
N ALA A 5 2.64 4.75 -12.21
CA ALA A 5 1.77 3.72 -12.77
C ALA A 5 0.94 4.19 -13.97
N ASN A 6 0.77 5.51 -14.15
CA ASN A 6 -0.02 6.10 -15.23
C ASN A 6 0.81 6.32 -16.51
N CYS A 7 2.08 6.77 -16.42
CA CYS A 7 2.87 7.14 -17.59
C CYS A 7 4.30 6.59 -17.63
N GLY A 8 4.72 5.78 -16.65
CA GLY A 8 6.04 5.13 -16.63
C GLY A 8 7.24 6.02 -16.28
N ALA A 9 7.06 7.34 -16.16
CA ALA A 9 8.13 8.26 -15.75
C ALA A 9 8.54 8.05 -14.28
N GLY A 10 9.70 8.57 -13.88
CA GLY A 10 10.12 8.58 -12.47
C GLY A 10 9.13 9.35 -11.57
N VAL A 11 9.08 8.98 -10.29
CA VAL A 11 8.29 9.69 -9.27
C VAL A 11 9.19 10.21 -8.15
N VAL A 12 8.77 11.30 -7.51
CA VAL A 12 9.47 11.92 -6.37
C VAL A 12 8.57 11.95 -5.14
N GLN A 13 9.15 12.01 -3.94
CA GLN A 13 8.38 12.27 -2.73
C GLN A 13 8.35 13.76 -2.41
N ARG A 14 7.15 14.33 -2.27
CA ARG A 14 6.93 15.69 -1.78
C ARG A 14 5.59 15.80 -1.07
N VAL A 15 5.39 16.85 -0.27
CA VAL A 15 4.08 17.16 0.33
C VAL A 15 3.28 18.00 -0.67
N PRO A 16 2.16 17.50 -1.22
CA PRO A 16 1.32 18.29 -2.11
C PRO A 16 0.65 19.47 -1.39
N PRO A 17 0.27 20.55 -2.11
CA PRO A 17 -0.51 21.64 -1.52
C PRO A 17 -1.80 21.14 -0.87
N GLY A 18 -2.08 21.55 0.36
CA GLY A 18 -3.26 21.12 1.12
C GLY A 18 -3.14 19.76 1.82
N ASP A 19 -2.00 19.07 1.66
CA ASP A 19 -1.70 17.81 2.33
C ASP A 19 -0.65 18.04 3.45
N THR A 20 -0.51 17.09 4.37
CA THR A 20 0.48 17.17 5.48
C THR A 20 1.57 16.10 5.41
N LEU A 21 1.41 15.10 4.53
CA LEU A 21 2.29 13.96 4.41
C LEU A 21 2.93 13.90 3.02
N ALA A 22 4.16 13.40 2.95
CA ALA A 22 4.84 13.19 1.69
C ALA A 22 4.14 12.09 0.88
N ARG A 23 3.83 12.39 -0.38
CA ARG A 23 3.23 11.46 -1.36
C ARG A 23 4.20 11.24 -2.51
N TRP A 24 4.04 10.11 -3.20
CA TRP A 24 4.72 9.89 -4.48
C TRP A 24 3.99 10.71 -5.55
N VAL A 25 4.68 11.68 -6.14
CA VAL A 25 4.12 12.56 -7.17
C VAL A 25 4.90 12.36 -8.47
N CYS A 26 4.18 12.24 -9.59
CA CYS A 26 4.78 12.27 -10.91
C CYS A 26 4.84 13.70 -11.43
N GLU A 27 6.03 14.23 -11.66
CA GLU A 27 6.19 15.59 -12.19
C GLU A 27 5.95 15.68 -13.71
N HIS A 28 5.90 14.53 -14.40
CA HIS A 28 5.62 14.48 -15.84
C HIS A 28 4.13 14.59 -16.16
N CYS A 29 3.27 13.85 -15.45
CA CYS A 29 1.83 13.84 -15.73
C CYS A 29 0.97 14.43 -14.59
N GLY A 30 1.58 14.82 -13.46
CA GLY A 30 0.89 15.42 -12.32
C GLY A 30 0.20 14.45 -11.37
N GLU A 31 0.20 13.14 -11.66
CA GLU A 31 -0.47 12.12 -10.85
C GLU A 31 0.11 12.03 -9.42
N ILE A 32 -0.77 11.96 -8.41
CA ILE A 32 -0.41 11.77 -7.00
C ILE A 32 -0.78 10.36 -6.57
N HIS A 33 0.21 9.53 -6.25
CA HIS A 33 0.02 8.15 -5.86
C HIS A 33 -0.10 8.01 -4.34
N TYR A 34 -1.34 7.93 -3.86
CA TYR A 34 -1.65 7.60 -2.48
C TYR A 34 -1.36 6.12 -2.20
N GLN A 35 -0.83 5.85 -1.00
CA GLN A 35 -0.60 4.49 -0.54
C GLN A 35 -1.61 4.16 0.54
N ASN A 36 -2.57 3.31 0.20
CA ASN A 36 -3.53 2.80 1.15
C ASN A 36 -2.94 1.56 1.84
N PRO A 37 -3.13 1.41 3.16
CA PRO A 37 -2.74 0.21 3.86
C PRO A 37 -3.48 -1.00 3.29
N LYS A 38 -2.81 -2.15 3.24
CA LYS A 38 -3.41 -3.42 2.84
C LYS A 38 -3.98 -4.09 4.08
N LEU A 39 -5.27 -4.42 4.06
CA LEU A 39 -5.90 -5.19 5.12
C LEU A 39 -5.45 -6.65 5.03
N VAL A 40 -5.07 -7.22 6.16
CA VAL A 40 -4.84 -8.65 6.33
C VAL A 40 -5.90 -9.15 7.30
N ILE A 41 -6.73 -10.07 6.84
CA ILE A 41 -7.84 -10.63 7.63
C ILE A 41 -7.47 -12.06 7.99
N GLY A 42 -7.71 -12.43 9.23
CA GLY A 42 -7.44 -13.77 9.75
C GLY A 42 -8.65 -14.32 10.50
N THR A 43 -8.58 -15.60 10.79
CA THR A 43 -9.52 -16.32 11.67
C THR A 43 -8.73 -17.21 12.61
N VAL A 44 -9.30 -17.50 13.79
CA VAL A 44 -8.80 -18.49 14.74
C VAL A 44 -9.84 -19.60 14.80
N PRO A 45 -9.70 -20.67 13.98
CA PRO A 45 -10.68 -21.75 13.97
C PRO A 45 -10.53 -22.64 15.21
N GLU A 46 -11.64 -22.87 15.89
CA GLU A 46 -11.72 -23.76 17.05
C GLU A 46 -12.58 -24.99 16.75
N HIS A 47 -12.12 -26.16 17.17
CA HIS A 47 -12.87 -27.41 17.08
C HIS A 47 -12.51 -28.33 18.26
N GLU A 48 -13.51 -28.77 19.03
CA GLU A 48 -13.33 -29.68 20.18
C GLU A 48 -12.27 -29.22 21.19
N GLY A 49 -12.19 -27.90 21.46
CA GLY A 49 -11.20 -27.33 22.37
C GLY A 49 -9.77 -27.28 21.81
N LYS A 50 -9.59 -27.50 20.49
CA LYS A 50 -8.31 -27.37 19.78
C LYS A 50 -8.36 -26.22 18.78
N VAL A 51 -7.19 -25.64 18.50
CA VAL A 51 -7.02 -24.57 17.49
C VAL A 51 -6.33 -25.08 16.23
N LEU A 52 -6.81 -24.65 15.06
CA LEU A 52 -6.18 -25.00 13.77
C LEU A 52 -4.99 -24.08 13.49
N LEU A 53 -3.82 -24.68 13.20
CA LEU A 53 -2.60 -23.97 12.83
C LEU A 53 -2.16 -24.35 11.41
N CYS A 54 -1.68 -23.37 10.64
CA CYS A 54 -1.13 -23.58 9.31
C CYS A 54 0.40 -23.50 9.33
N ARG A 55 1.09 -24.43 8.65
CA ARG A 55 2.51 -24.27 8.29
C ARG A 55 2.59 -23.51 6.97
N ARG A 56 3.36 -22.43 6.94
CA ARG A 56 3.67 -21.71 5.70
C ARG A 56 4.61 -22.56 4.84
N ALA A 57 4.35 -22.61 3.53
CA ALA A 57 5.22 -23.26 2.54
C ALA A 57 6.57 -22.55 2.43
#